data_AF-F8KS11-F1
#
_entry.id   AF-F8KS11-F1
#
_cell.length_a   1.000
_cell.length_b   1.000
_cell.length_c   1.000
_cell.angle_alpha   90.00
_cell.angle_beta   90.00
_cell.angle_gamma   90.00
#
_symmetry.space_group_name_H-M   'P 1'
#
loop_
_entity.id
_entity.type
_entity.pdbx_description
1 polymer ?
#
loop_
_entity_poly.entity_id
_entity_poly.type
_entity_poly.pdbx_seq_one_letter_code
_entity_poly.pdbx_strand_id
1 'polypeptide(L)' 'MLKEGVVFLNGAPVKPSKEVKIGDVLQIKYLDRSKSYRVLAIPTLKTIPKAQSHLFVQELE' A
#
# COMPACT_ATOMS: atom_id res chain seq x y z
N MET A 1 -11.46 -4.36 3.08
CA MET A 1 -10.15 -4.30 2.38
C MET A 1 -9.25 -5.49 2.72
N LEU A 2 -8.49 -5.56 3.83
CA LEU A 2 -7.57 -6.70 4.06
C LEU A 2 -8.28 -8.05 4.35
N LYS A 3 -9.55 -8.03 4.80
CA LYS A 3 -10.35 -9.24 5.06
C LYS A 3 -10.93 -9.87 3.80
N GLU A 4 -11.01 -9.11 2.70
CA GLU A 4 -11.48 -9.57 1.38
C GLU A 4 -10.35 -10.11 0.51
N GLY A 5 -9.10 -10.08 0.98
CA GLY A 5 -7.95 -10.61 0.22
C GLY A 5 -7.57 -9.78 -1.01
N VAL A 6 -8.01 -8.52 -1.08
CA VAL A 6 -7.78 -7.64 -2.24
C VAL A 6 -6.44 -6.89 -2.22
N VAL A 7 -5.67 -7.03 -1.13
CA VAL A 7 -4.37 -6.36 -0.96
C VAL A 7 -3.24 -7.36 -1.16
N PHE A 8 -2.37 -7.04 -2.10
CA PHE A 8 -1.18 -7.80 -2.44
C PHE A 8 0.05 -6.95 -2.15
N LEU A 9 1.09 -7.55 -1.59
CA LEU A 9 2.40 -6.95 -1.38
C LEU A 9 3.42 -7.75 -2.19
N ASN A 10 4.10 -7.11 -3.15
CA ASN A 10 5.00 -7.74 -4.11
C ASN A 10 4.40 -8.97 -4.81
N GLY A 11 3.10 -8.91 -5.14
CA GLY A 11 2.38 -10.01 -5.80
C GLY A 11 1.88 -11.12 -4.87
N ALA A 12 2.19 -11.06 -3.56
CA ALA A 12 1.68 -12.03 -2.58
C ALA A 12 0.54 -11.44 -1.75
N PRO A 13 -0.55 -12.20 -1.46
CA PRO A 13 -1.61 -11.74 -0.59
C PRO A 13 -1.07 -11.53 0.83
N VAL A 14 -1.32 -10.34 1.39
CA VAL A 14 -0.70 -9.91 2.64
C VAL A 14 -1.68 -9.94 3.82
N LYS A 15 -1.21 -10.37 4.99
CA LYS A 15 -1.95 -10.30 6.25
C LYS A 15 -1.71 -8.94 6.92
N PRO A 16 -2.68 -8.39 7.68
CA PRO A 16 -2.55 -7.08 8.33
C PRO A 16 -1.35 -6.97 9.29
N SER A 17 -0.86 -8.09 9.82
CA SER A 17 0.32 -8.13 10.70
C SER A 17 1.66 -8.09 9.96
N LYS A 18 1.67 -8.05 8.63
CA LYS A 18 2.90 -8.02 7.86
C LYS A 18 3.45 -6.60 7.82
N GLU A 19 4.70 -6.43 8.22
CA GLU A 19 5.43 -5.18 8.03
C GLU A 19 5.72 -4.93 6.56
N VAL A 20 5.51 -3.68 6.14
CA VAL A 20 5.87 -3.13 4.83
C VAL A 20 7.22 -2.44 4.92
N LYS A 21 8.03 -2.53 3.87
CA LYS A 21 9.34 -1.90 3.77
C LYS A 21 9.38 -0.85 2.67
N ILE A 22 10.34 0.04 2.77
CA ILE A 22 10.62 1.02 1.72
C ILE A 22 11.02 0.28 0.44
N GLY A 23 10.39 0.63 -0.67
CA GLY A 23 10.58 0.01 -1.97
C GLY A 23 9.58 -1.09 -2.31
N ASP A 24 8.77 -1.56 -1.35
CA ASP A 24 7.72 -2.54 -1.61
C ASP A 24 6.62 -2.00 -2.53
N VAL A 25 6.04 -2.90 -3.33
CA VAL A 25 4.91 -2.59 -4.20
C VAL A 25 3.64 -3.20 -3.60
N LEU A 26 2.73 -2.33 -3.19
CA LEU A 26 1.37 -2.65 -2.77
C LEU A 26 0.46 -2.61 -3.99
N GLN A 27 -0.30 -3.67 -4.21
CA GLN A 27 -1.30 -3.72 -5.25
C GLN A 27 -2.66 -3.97 -4.62
N ILE A 28 -3.61 -3.08 -4.92
CA ILE A 28 -4.97 -3.13 -4.41
C ILE A 28 -5.89 -3.44 -5.59
N LYS A 29 -6.53 -4.60 -5.56
CA LYS A 29 -7.55 -4.97 -6.55
C LYS A 29 -8.92 -4.48 -6.09
N TYR A 30 -9.44 -3.45 -6.75
CA TYR A 30 -10.85 -3.08 -6.65
C TYR A 30 -11.69 -3.96 -7.57
N LEU A 31 -13.01 -3.88 -7.47
CA LEU A 31 -13.92 -4.65 -8.34
C LEU A 31 -13.72 -4.30 -9.82
N ASP A 32 -13.51 -3.02 -10.12
CA ASP A 32 -13.42 -2.52 -11.51
C ASP A 32 -11.97 -2.34 -12.01
N ARG A 33 -10.99 -2.19 -11.12
CA ARG A 33 -9.59 -1.92 -11.49
C ARG A 33 -8.59 -2.36 -10.43
N SER A 34 -7.37 -2.67 -10.84
CA SER A 34 -6.24 -2.77 -9.91
C SER A 34 -5.50 -1.44 -9.87
N LYS A 35 -5.14 -0.98 -8.67
CA LYS A 35 -4.18 0.11 -8.50
C LYS A 35 -2.91 -0.41 -7.85
N SER A 36 -1.77 0.03 -8.32
CA SER A 36 -0.49 -0.28 -7.70
C SER A 36 0.07 0.96 -7.00
N TYR A 37 0.80 0.74 -5.93
CA TYR A 37 1.36 1.75 -5.05
C TYR A 37 2.76 1.31 -4.66
N ARG A 38 3.74 2.18 -4.77
CA ARG A 38 5.08 1.94 -4.27
C ARG A 38 5.31 2.68 -2.97
N VAL A 39 5.82 1.97 -1.97
CA VAL A 39 6.20 2.55 -0.69
C VAL A 39 7.52 3.30 -0.87
N LEU A 40 7.51 4.62 -0.68
CA LEU A 40 8.69 5.48 -0.69
C LEU A 40 9.29 5.67 0.69
N ALA A 41 8.44 5.76 1.71
CA ALA A 41 8.86 5.96 3.09
C ALA A 41 7.84 5.34 4.06
N ILE A 42 8.32 4.85 5.20
CA ILE A 42 7.47 4.38 6.30
C ILE A 42 7.33 5.52 7.30
N PRO A 43 6.12 6.03 7.56
CA PRO A 43 5.90 7.03 8.59
C PRO A 43 6.13 6.45 9.99
N THR A 44 6.77 7.22 10.86
CA THR A 44 6.88 6.91 12.29
C THR A 44 5.63 7.32 13.06
N LEU A 45 4.79 8.17 12.46
CA LEU A 45 3.55 8.69 13.02
C LEU A 45 2.36 7.82 12.61
N LYS A 46 1.45 7.57 13.55
CA LYS A 46 0.23 6.76 13.34
C LYS A 46 -0.72 7.35 12.29
N THR A 47 -0.74 8.68 12.15
CA THR A 47 -1.64 9.38 11.23
C THR A 47 -0.86 10.43 10.47
N ILE A 48 -1.02 10.46 9.16
CA ILE A 48 -0.40 11.47 8.29
C ILE A 48 -1.52 12.22 7.56
N PRO A 49 -1.41 13.56 7.42
CA PRO A 49 -2.29 14.33 6.54
C PRO A 49 -2.24 13.85 5.09
N LYS A 50 -3.39 13.86 4.40
CA LYS A 50 -3.51 13.47 2.99
C LYS A 50 -2.62 14.29 2.05
N ALA A 51 -2.37 15.55 2.40
CA ALA A 51 -1.46 16.43 1.66
C ALA A 51 -0.02 15.87 1.58
N GLN A 52 0.40 15.10 2.58
CA GLN A 52 1.74 14.52 2.67
C GLN A 52 1.78 13.06 2.21
N SER A 53 0.65 12.42 1.89
CA SER A 53 0.62 11.00 1.47
C SER A 53 1.50 10.74 0.24
N HIS A 54 1.64 11.71 -0.67
CA HIS A 54 2.52 11.61 -1.84
C HIS A 54 4.00 11.41 -1.49
N LEU A 55 4.44 11.81 -0.28
CA LEU A 55 5.81 11.62 0.18
C LEU A 55 6.11 10.18 0.61
N PHE A 56 5.07 9.41 0.94
CA PHE A 56 5.20 8.06 1.51
C PHE A 56 4.80 6.98 0.52
N VAL A 57 3.86 7.26 -0.38
CA VAL A 57 3.39 6.33 -1.39
C VAL A 57 3.31 6.99 -2.76
N GLN A 58 3.76 6.27 -3.79
CA GLN A 58 3.66 6.65 -5.19
C GLN A 58 2.66 5.74 -5.90
N GLU A 59 1.64 6.30 -6.55
CA GLU A 59 0.75 5.52 -7.42
C GLU A 59 1.53 5.08 -8.67
N LEU A 60 1.51 3.77 -8.94
CA LEU A 60 1.95 3.15 -10.18
C LEU A 60 0.65 2.66 -10.84
N GLU A 61 0.34 3.22 -12.01
CA GLU A 61 -0.94 3.01 -12.73
C GLU A 61 -1.40 1.55 -12.82
#